data_AF-A0A418YA58-F1
#
_entry.id   AF-A0A418YA58-F1
#
_cell.length_a   1.000
_cell.length_b   1.000
_cell.length_c   1.000
_cell.angle_alpha   90.00
_cell.angle_beta   90.00
_cell.angle_gamma   90.00
#
_symmetry.space_group_name_H-M   'P 1'
#
loop_
_entity.id
_entity.type
_entity.pdbx_description
1 polymer ?
#
loop_
_entity_poly.entity_id
_entity_poly.type
_entity_poly.pdbx_seq_one_letter_code
_entity_poly.pdbx_strand_id
1 'polypeptide(L)'
;MDSTFTILARIAKNAKWPATPVWSQSSQREFQATLDLLDAYRDSSEVLYRAMNGFVSISNACYGQAGAAAVLTIAATREPENKELWHQVSHLLESAKRLNDSVAAVGAIEINYLIALQRTDEALPKLKKLIKANPTDYWACRASMQYWGAIGDITQATVWWKKAEESAHSSRRWEQVLWRAGVLSQQHQLWQQALDFYLQLAPGNRDDAWLYLHIAQIYFELGEYTKARAYVGQSLENDDLADAELLQKKITKQTTWWRKHLPWG
;
A
#
# COMPACT_ATOMS: atom_id res chain seq x y z
N MET A 1 23.20 -8.58 -11.98
CA MET A 1 22.39 -9.01 -10.83
C MET A 1 20.94 -8.89 -11.24
N ASP A 2 20.14 -9.94 -11.01
CA ASP A 2 18.70 -9.87 -11.25
C ASP A 2 18.07 -8.79 -10.34
N SER A 3 17.12 -8.01 -10.84
CA SER A 3 16.37 -7.08 -9.99
C SER A 3 15.61 -7.86 -8.91
N THR A 4 15.34 -7.25 -7.75
CA THR A 4 14.49 -7.85 -6.72
C THR A 4 13.18 -8.37 -7.32
N PHE A 5 12.59 -7.61 -8.25
CA PHE A 5 11.34 -7.97 -8.92
C PHE A 5 11.47 -9.20 -9.83
N THR A 6 12.60 -9.35 -10.51
CA THR A 6 12.91 -10.57 -11.28
C THR A 6 13.02 -11.80 -10.38
N ILE A 7 13.61 -11.65 -9.18
CA ILE A 7 13.70 -12.74 -8.20
C ILE A 7 12.31 -13.15 -7.71
N LEU A 8 11.45 -12.18 -7.36
CA LEU A 8 10.07 -12.44 -6.93
C LEU A 8 9.26 -13.19 -8.01
N ALA A 9 9.38 -12.77 -9.27
CA ALA A 9 8.74 -13.45 -10.41
C ALA A 9 9.20 -14.90 -10.55
N ARG A 10 10.51 -15.15 -10.39
CA ARG A 10 11.07 -16.51 -10.43
C ARG A 10 10.55 -17.39 -9.29
N ILE A 11 10.43 -16.85 -8.08
CA ILE A 11 9.87 -17.57 -6.92
C ILE A 11 8.42 -17.97 -7.21
N ALA A 12 7.59 -17.03 -7.64
CA ALA A 12 6.19 -17.29 -7.96
C ALA A 12 6.03 -18.32 -9.09
N LYS A 13 6.84 -18.22 -10.15
CA LYS A 13 6.82 -19.14 -11.29
C LYS A 13 7.22 -20.57 -10.92
N ASN A 14 8.17 -20.73 -10.00
CA ASN A 14 8.68 -22.03 -9.57
C ASN A 14 7.91 -22.60 -8.36
N ALA A 15 6.96 -21.86 -7.80
CA ALA A 15 6.15 -22.31 -6.68
C ALA A 15 5.31 -23.54 -7.05
N LYS A 16 5.30 -24.53 -6.16
CA LYS A 16 4.50 -25.75 -6.31
C LYS A 16 3.16 -25.56 -5.61
N TRP A 17 2.16 -25.11 -6.36
CA TRP A 17 0.82 -24.88 -5.83
C TRP A 17 0.09 -26.21 -5.56
N PRO A 18 -0.51 -26.41 -4.37
CA PRO A 18 -1.31 -27.59 -4.08
C PRO A 18 -2.48 -27.74 -5.07
N ALA A 19 -2.64 -28.92 -5.69
CA ALA A 19 -3.70 -29.16 -6.67
C ALA A 19 -5.11 -29.10 -6.05
N THR A 20 -5.23 -29.52 -4.79
CA THR A 20 -6.47 -29.48 -4.00
C THR A 20 -6.26 -28.56 -2.79
N PRO A 21 -6.85 -27.36 -2.77
CA PRO A 21 -6.68 -26.44 -1.66
C PRO A 21 -7.36 -26.96 -0.40
N VAL A 22 -6.63 -26.96 0.72
CA VAL A 22 -7.21 -27.26 2.04
C VAL A 22 -7.74 -25.96 2.64
N TRP A 23 -9.07 -25.89 2.79
CA TRP A 23 -9.74 -24.78 3.45
C TRP A 23 -9.68 -24.99 4.96
N SER A 24 -8.85 -24.20 5.64
CA SER A 24 -8.69 -24.29 7.09
C SER A 24 -8.59 -22.90 7.69
N GLN A 25 -8.89 -22.81 8.98
CA GLN A 25 -8.69 -21.57 9.73
C GLN A 25 -7.20 -21.20 9.77
N SER A 26 -6.29 -22.17 9.73
CA SER A 26 -4.83 -21.93 9.67
C SER A 26 -4.45 -21.22 8.39
N SER A 27 -4.84 -21.76 7.22
CA SER A 27 -4.48 -21.17 5.93
C SER A 27 -5.07 -19.77 5.75
N GLN A 28 -6.28 -19.54 6.28
CA GLN A 28 -6.88 -18.19 6.31
C GLN A 28 -6.09 -17.21 7.19
N ARG A 29 -5.65 -17.64 8.38
CA ARG A 29 -4.84 -16.81 9.27
C ARG A 29 -3.46 -16.49 8.68
N GLU A 30 -2.80 -17.49 8.10
CA GLU A 30 -1.51 -17.32 7.41
C GLU A 30 -1.63 -16.33 6.24
N PHE A 31 -2.69 -16.47 5.44
CA PHE A 31 -2.98 -15.54 4.34
C PHE A 31 -3.17 -14.12 4.85
N GLN A 32 -4.00 -13.92 5.88
CA GLN A 32 -4.23 -12.60 6.45
C GLN A 32 -2.94 -11.99 7.05
N ALA A 33 -2.17 -12.77 7.80
CA ALA A 33 -0.94 -12.29 8.40
C ALA A 33 0.10 -11.88 7.34
N THR A 34 0.12 -12.59 6.21
CA THR A 34 1.03 -12.30 5.09
C THR A 34 0.54 -11.09 4.29
N LEU A 35 -0.78 -10.89 4.12
CA LEU A 35 -1.33 -9.64 3.58
C LEU A 35 -1.01 -8.45 4.47
N ASP A 36 -1.12 -8.60 5.80
CA ASP A 36 -0.77 -7.53 6.72
C ASP A 36 0.71 -7.16 6.66
N LEU A 37 1.59 -8.14 6.45
CA LEU A 37 3.01 -7.91 6.19
C LEU A 37 3.21 -7.14 4.87
N LEU A 38 2.50 -7.52 3.80
CA LEU A 38 2.58 -6.84 2.52
C LEU A 38 2.08 -5.39 2.59
N ASP A 39 1.01 -5.12 3.33
CA ASP A 39 0.48 -3.76 3.55
C ASP A 39 1.46 -2.86 4.34
N ALA A 40 2.40 -3.46 5.09
CA ALA A 40 3.50 -2.74 5.74
C ALA A 40 4.67 -2.41 4.79
N TYR A 41 4.56 -2.71 3.49
CA TYR A 41 5.58 -2.35 2.51
C TYR A 41 5.76 -0.82 2.45
N ARG A 42 7.02 -0.40 2.64
CA ARG A 42 7.52 0.98 2.54
C ARG A 42 8.81 0.99 1.72
N ASP A 43 8.73 0.50 0.48
CA ASP A 43 9.86 0.35 -0.44
C ASP A 43 10.99 -0.60 0.01
N SER A 44 10.72 -1.43 1.02
CA SER A 44 11.60 -2.50 1.48
C SER A 44 11.48 -3.77 0.62
N SER A 45 12.58 -4.13 -0.06
CA SER A 45 12.69 -5.39 -0.81
C SER A 45 12.53 -6.62 0.08
N GLU A 46 12.98 -6.55 1.34
CA GLU A 46 12.85 -7.62 2.32
C GLU A 46 11.38 -7.91 2.66
N VAL A 47 10.54 -6.88 2.78
CA VAL A 47 9.10 -7.06 3.01
C VAL A 47 8.46 -7.80 1.84
N LEU A 48 8.79 -7.44 0.59
CA LEU A 48 8.27 -8.13 -0.59
C LEU A 48 8.75 -9.59 -0.66
N TYR A 49 10.02 -9.84 -0.33
CA TYR A 49 10.59 -11.19 -0.32
C TYR A 49 9.92 -12.08 0.73
N ARG A 50 9.77 -11.58 1.95
CA ARG A 50 9.08 -12.30 3.04
C ARG A 50 7.61 -12.53 2.73
N ALA A 51 6.91 -11.53 2.17
CA ALA A 51 5.53 -11.69 1.76
C ALA A 51 5.38 -12.76 0.65
N MET A 52 6.22 -12.71 -0.39
CA MET A 52 6.22 -13.71 -1.46
C MET A 52 6.45 -15.11 -0.90
N ASN A 53 7.48 -15.30 -0.06
CA ASN A 53 7.77 -16.59 0.56
C ASN A 53 6.65 -17.08 1.48
N GLY A 54 6.01 -16.16 2.20
CA GLY A 54 4.81 -16.45 2.98
C GLY A 54 3.70 -17.02 2.09
N PHE A 55 3.34 -16.33 1.01
CA PHE A 55 2.27 -16.75 0.12
C PHE A 55 2.54 -18.07 -0.60
N VAL A 56 3.75 -18.29 -1.12
CA VAL A 56 4.08 -19.57 -1.80
C VAL A 56 4.13 -20.75 -0.84
N SER A 57 4.23 -20.50 0.47
CA SER A 57 4.24 -21.54 1.51
C SER A 57 2.84 -21.89 2.04
N ILE A 58 1.81 -21.10 1.70
CA ILE A 58 0.44 -21.34 2.17
C ILE A 58 -0.10 -22.62 1.53
N SER A 59 -0.61 -23.53 2.37
CA SER A 59 -1.17 -24.83 1.97
C SER A 59 -2.46 -24.74 1.13
N ASN A 60 -3.02 -23.54 0.98
CA ASN A 60 -4.18 -23.26 0.14
C ASN A 60 -3.74 -22.47 -1.11
N ALA A 61 -3.80 -23.12 -2.26
CA ALA A 61 -3.37 -22.54 -3.53
C ALA A 61 -4.13 -21.26 -3.93
N CYS A 62 -5.41 -21.11 -3.58
CA CYS A 62 -6.17 -19.89 -3.88
C CYS A 62 -5.55 -18.67 -3.16
N TYR A 63 -5.28 -18.81 -1.86
CA TYR A 63 -4.64 -17.77 -1.07
C TYR A 63 -3.20 -17.49 -1.51
N GLY A 64 -2.41 -18.56 -1.72
CA GLY A 64 -1.02 -18.41 -2.13
C GLY A 64 -0.87 -17.73 -3.49
N GLN A 65 -1.68 -18.12 -4.48
CA GLN A 65 -1.64 -17.53 -5.82
C GLN A 65 -2.12 -16.08 -5.82
N ALA A 66 -3.24 -15.78 -5.15
CA ALA A 66 -3.75 -14.41 -5.07
C ALA A 66 -2.79 -13.48 -4.31
N GLY A 67 -2.19 -13.96 -3.22
CA GLY A 67 -1.19 -13.20 -2.48
C GLY A 67 0.10 -12.96 -3.27
N ALA A 68 0.61 -13.99 -3.98
CA ALA A 68 1.75 -13.82 -4.89
C ALA A 68 1.43 -12.82 -6.01
N ALA A 69 0.20 -12.84 -6.55
CA ALA A 69 -0.26 -11.84 -7.51
C ALA A 69 -0.27 -10.42 -6.93
N ALA A 70 -0.66 -10.24 -5.67
CA ALA A 70 -0.61 -8.94 -5.00
C ALA A 70 0.85 -8.42 -4.89
N VAL A 71 1.80 -9.27 -4.53
CA VAL A 71 3.24 -8.92 -4.50
C VAL A 71 3.74 -8.54 -5.89
N LEU A 72 3.43 -9.36 -6.90
CA LEU A 72 3.86 -9.09 -8.27
C LEU A 72 3.16 -7.87 -8.88
N THR A 73 1.96 -7.50 -8.42
CA THR A 73 1.32 -6.24 -8.83
C THR A 73 2.15 -5.03 -8.37
N ILE A 74 2.64 -5.04 -7.12
CA ILE A 74 3.55 -4.00 -6.64
C ILE A 74 4.84 -3.97 -7.48
N ALA A 75 5.44 -5.13 -7.73
CA ALA A 75 6.62 -5.24 -8.58
C ALA A 75 6.38 -4.67 -10.00
N ALA A 76 5.25 -5.03 -10.61
CA ALA A 76 4.88 -4.58 -11.95
C ALA A 76 4.62 -3.07 -12.00
N THR A 77 4.08 -2.45 -10.95
CA THR A 77 3.94 -0.98 -10.89
C THR A 77 5.28 -0.25 -10.83
N ARG A 78 6.34 -0.91 -10.33
CA ARG A 78 7.70 -0.35 -10.27
C ARG A 78 8.48 -0.60 -11.57
N GLU A 79 8.15 -1.65 -12.30
CA GLU A 79 8.69 -1.96 -13.62
C GLU A 79 7.54 -2.07 -14.66
N PRO A 80 6.80 -0.99 -14.98
CA PRO A 80 5.58 -1.06 -15.79
C PRO A 80 5.80 -1.61 -17.21
N GLU A 81 7.00 -1.42 -17.76
CA GLU A 81 7.40 -1.94 -19.08
C GLU A 81 7.63 -3.46 -19.09
N ASN A 82 7.75 -4.09 -17.91
CA ASN A 82 7.99 -5.52 -17.77
C ASN A 82 6.68 -6.32 -17.93
N LYS A 83 6.28 -6.57 -19.19
CA LYS A 83 5.05 -7.28 -19.56
C LYS A 83 4.94 -8.69 -18.96
N GLU A 84 6.06 -9.35 -18.69
CA GLU A 84 6.08 -10.68 -18.08
C GLU A 84 5.51 -10.65 -16.66
N LEU A 85 5.79 -9.59 -15.87
CA LEU A 85 5.21 -9.44 -14.54
C LEU A 85 3.68 -9.33 -14.62
N TRP A 86 3.17 -8.49 -15.51
CA TRP A 86 1.73 -8.33 -15.70
C TRP A 86 1.04 -9.62 -16.18
N HIS A 87 1.70 -10.38 -17.06
CA HIS A 87 1.21 -11.69 -17.50
C HIS A 87 1.16 -12.70 -16.34
N GLN A 88 2.19 -12.75 -15.50
CA GLN A 88 2.21 -13.64 -14.33
C GLN A 88 1.15 -13.27 -13.31
N VAL A 89 0.95 -11.98 -13.02
CA VAL A 89 -0.12 -11.49 -12.14
C VAL A 89 -1.49 -11.96 -12.65
N SER A 90 -1.77 -11.73 -13.94
CA SER A 90 -3.02 -12.15 -14.57
C SER A 90 -3.24 -13.67 -14.44
N HIS A 91 -2.22 -14.46 -14.78
CA HIS A 91 -2.29 -15.91 -14.70
C HIS A 91 -2.55 -16.42 -13.27
N LEU A 92 -1.87 -15.86 -12.28
CA LEU A 92 -2.05 -16.23 -10.87
C LEU A 92 -3.46 -15.87 -10.37
N LEU A 93 -3.99 -14.70 -10.71
CA LEU A 93 -5.34 -14.30 -10.31
C LEU A 93 -6.42 -15.18 -10.94
N GLU A 94 -6.29 -15.47 -12.25
CA GLU A 94 -7.22 -16.36 -12.93
C GLU A 94 -7.16 -17.79 -12.37
N SER A 95 -5.97 -18.28 -12.02
CA SER A 95 -5.81 -19.56 -11.33
C SER A 95 -6.46 -19.56 -9.94
N ALA A 96 -6.22 -18.53 -9.14
CA ALA A 96 -6.78 -18.40 -7.80
C ALA A 96 -8.32 -18.36 -7.81
N LYS A 97 -8.92 -17.61 -8.74
CA LYS A 97 -10.38 -17.49 -8.87
C LYS A 97 -11.05 -18.76 -9.36
N ARG A 98 -10.38 -19.56 -10.21
CA ARG A 98 -10.88 -20.90 -10.59
C ARG A 98 -10.98 -21.82 -9.38
N LEU A 99 -10.11 -21.66 -8.38
CA LEU A 99 -10.17 -22.40 -7.13
C LEU A 99 -11.29 -21.87 -6.22
N ASN A 100 -11.41 -20.55 -6.08
CA ASN A 100 -12.50 -19.91 -5.35
C ASN A 100 -12.65 -18.40 -5.67
N ASP A 101 -13.75 -18.03 -6.35
CA ASP A 101 -14.09 -16.64 -6.70
C ASP A 101 -14.92 -15.92 -5.60
N SER A 102 -15.21 -16.56 -4.46
CA SER A 102 -16.03 -15.98 -3.40
C SER A 102 -15.22 -15.34 -2.27
N VAL A 103 -13.88 -15.43 -2.30
CA VAL A 103 -13.03 -14.84 -1.26
C VAL A 103 -12.89 -13.34 -1.49
N ALA A 104 -13.43 -12.53 -0.57
CA ALA A 104 -13.46 -11.07 -0.73
C ALA A 104 -12.07 -10.43 -0.93
N ALA A 105 -11.05 -10.91 -0.20
CA ALA A 105 -9.68 -10.47 -0.36
C ALA A 105 -9.12 -10.75 -1.77
N VAL A 106 -9.44 -11.91 -2.36
CA VAL A 106 -9.01 -12.27 -3.73
C VAL A 106 -9.65 -11.32 -4.75
N GLY A 107 -10.94 -11.04 -4.61
CA GLY A 107 -11.64 -10.05 -5.43
C GLY A 107 -11.06 -8.64 -5.27
N ALA A 108 -10.71 -8.23 -4.06
CA ALA A 108 -10.05 -6.95 -3.80
C ALA A 108 -8.67 -6.84 -4.45
N ILE A 109 -7.87 -7.92 -4.45
CA ILE A 109 -6.57 -7.97 -5.13
C ILE A 109 -6.75 -7.84 -6.64
N GLU A 110 -7.74 -8.52 -7.23
CA GLU A 110 -8.05 -8.37 -8.67
C GLU A 110 -8.43 -6.94 -9.02
N ILE A 111 -9.27 -6.30 -8.21
CA ILE A 111 -9.66 -4.89 -8.40
C ILE A 111 -8.43 -3.98 -8.34
N ASN A 112 -7.53 -4.18 -7.37
CA ASN A 112 -6.30 -3.39 -7.25
C ASN A 112 -5.35 -3.61 -8.43
N TYR A 113 -5.27 -4.84 -8.95
CA TYR A 113 -4.52 -5.14 -10.18
C TYR A 113 -5.09 -4.38 -11.40
N LEU A 114 -6.42 -4.35 -11.56
CA LEU A 114 -7.05 -3.61 -12.65
C LEU A 114 -6.85 -2.10 -12.52
N ILE A 115 -6.91 -1.57 -11.29
CA ILE A 115 -6.59 -0.17 -11.01
C ILE A 115 -5.13 0.14 -11.39
N ALA A 116 -4.20 -0.75 -11.06
CA ALA A 116 -2.78 -0.60 -11.42
C ALA A 116 -2.55 -0.59 -12.94
N LEU A 117 -3.40 -1.29 -13.69
CA LEU A 117 -3.43 -1.26 -15.16
C LEU A 117 -4.22 -0.07 -15.75
N GLN A 118 -4.77 0.82 -14.91
CA GLN A 118 -5.67 1.90 -15.31
C GLN A 118 -6.97 1.44 -16.00
N ARG A 119 -7.37 0.18 -15.80
CA ARG A 119 -8.59 -0.44 -16.34
C ARG A 119 -9.76 -0.30 -15.35
N THR A 120 -10.07 0.95 -14.99
CA THR A 120 -11.05 1.27 -13.94
C THR A 120 -12.49 1.01 -14.38
N ASP A 121 -12.75 0.97 -15.68
CA ASP A 121 -14.00 0.53 -16.29
C ASP A 121 -14.28 -0.96 -16.02
N GLU A 122 -13.25 -1.80 -16.08
CA GLU A 122 -13.36 -3.23 -15.78
C GLU A 122 -13.39 -3.52 -14.28
N ALA A 123 -12.73 -2.67 -13.47
CA ALA A 123 -12.72 -2.79 -12.02
C ALA A 123 -14.10 -2.50 -11.40
N LEU A 124 -14.84 -1.51 -11.91
CA LEU A 124 -16.12 -1.07 -11.35
C LEU A 124 -17.20 -2.18 -11.22
N PRO A 125 -17.51 -2.98 -12.25
CA PRO A 125 -18.52 -4.03 -12.12
C PRO A 125 -18.11 -5.11 -11.11
N LYS A 126 -16.80 -5.43 -11.01
CA LYS A 126 -16.27 -6.36 -10.02
C LYS A 126 -16.39 -5.81 -8.61
N LEU A 127 -16.05 -4.54 -8.43
CA LEU A 127 -16.24 -3.83 -7.17
C LEU A 127 -17.71 -3.81 -6.73
N LYS A 128 -18.65 -3.50 -7.65
CA LYS A 128 -20.09 -3.53 -7.38
C LYS A 128 -20.57 -4.92 -6.96
N LYS A 129 -20.10 -5.99 -7.63
CA LYS A 129 -20.39 -7.38 -7.24
C LYS A 129 -19.87 -7.68 -5.83
N LEU A 130 -18.64 -7.26 -5.52
CA LEU A 130 -18.00 -7.49 -4.23
C LEU A 130 -18.74 -6.79 -3.09
N ILE A 131 -19.08 -5.50 -3.25
CA ILE A 131 -19.86 -4.73 -2.27
C ILE A 131 -21.26 -5.32 -2.09
N LYS A 132 -21.92 -5.76 -3.17
CA LYS A 132 -23.26 -6.35 -3.08
C LYS A 132 -23.27 -7.65 -2.27
N ALA A 133 -22.19 -8.44 -2.34
CA ALA A 133 -22.07 -9.67 -1.58
C ALA A 133 -21.94 -9.41 -0.07
N ASN A 134 -21.14 -8.42 0.31
CA ASN A 134 -21.05 -7.97 1.69
C ASN A 134 -20.61 -6.49 1.76
N PRO A 135 -21.52 -5.55 2.06
CA PRO A 135 -21.23 -4.12 2.04
C PRO A 135 -20.37 -3.63 3.21
N THR A 136 -20.17 -4.46 4.23
CA THR A 136 -19.34 -4.16 5.41
C THR A 136 -18.08 -5.04 5.47
N ASP A 137 -17.78 -5.80 4.42
CA ASP A 137 -16.52 -6.55 4.34
C ASP A 137 -15.32 -5.60 4.25
N TYR A 138 -14.32 -5.84 5.10
CA TYR A 138 -13.10 -5.01 5.17
C TYR A 138 -12.40 -4.86 3.82
N TRP A 139 -12.24 -5.95 3.07
CA TRP A 139 -11.55 -5.95 1.79
C TRP A 139 -12.37 -5.26 0.72
N ALA A 140 -13.70 -5.44 0.73
CA ALA A 140 -14.62 -4.71 -0.15
C ALA A 140 -14.56 -3.19 0.09
N CYS A 141 -14.62 -2.76 1.35
CA CYS A 141 -14.53 -1.35 1.73
C CYS A 141 -13.17 -0.74 1.32
N ARG A 142 -12.06 -1.44 1.58
CA ARG A 142 -10.72 -0.99 1.18
C ARG A 142 -10.55 -0.90 -0.33
N ALA A 143 -11.01 -1.90 -1.08
CA ALA A 143 -10.95 -1.86 -2.54
C ALA A 143 -11.78 -0.70 -3.10
N SER A 144 -12.92 -0.38 -2.46
CA SER A 144 -13.75 0.76 -2.84
C SER A 144 -13.01 2.08 -2.64
N MET A 145 -12.40 2.28 -1.46
CA MET A 145 -11.60 3.46 -1.17
C MET A 145 -10.47 3.64 -2.20
N GLN A 146 -9.75 2.57 -2.53
CA GLN A 146 -8.69 2.59 -3.54
C GLN A 146 -9.22 2.92 -4.94
N TYR A 147 -10.36 2.36 -5.33
CA TYR A 147 -10.97 2.59 -6.64
C TYR A 147 -11.37 4.05 -6.82
N TRP A 148 -12.13 4.61 -5.87
CA TRP A 148 -12.61 5.98 -5.97
C TRP A 148 -11.46 6.99 -5.91
N GLY A 149 -10.45 6.72 -5.09
CA GLY A 149 -9.21 7.50 -5.08
C GLY A 149 -8.48 7.46 -6.42
N ALA A 150 -8.37 6.29 -7.05
CA ALA A 150 -7.68 6.15 -8.33
C ALA A 150 -8.36 6.90 -9.50
N ILE A 151 -9.69 7.08 -9.45
CA ILE A 151 -10.41 7.88 -10.44
C ILE A 151 -10.56 9.36 -10.04
N GLY A 152 -10.01 9.75 -8.88
CA GLY A 152 -10.03 11.12 -8.38
C GLY A 152 -11.33 11.57 -7.71
N ASP A 153 -12.28 10.66 -7.45
CA ASP A 153 -13.49 10.98 -6.69
C ASP A 153 -13.21 10.87 -5.19
N ILE A 154 -12.65 11.95 -4.65
CA ILE A 154 -12.27 12.02 -3.24
C ILE A 154 -13.47 11.98 -2.31
N THR A 155 -14.63 12.48 -2.76
CA THR A 155 -15.85 12.44 -1.96
C THR A 155 -16.27 10.99 -1.70
N GLN A 156 -16.31 10.17 -2.75
CA GLN A 156 -16.58 8.74 -2.60
C GLN A 156 -15.45 8.02 -1.85
N ALA A 157 -14.20 8.36 -2.12
CA ALA A 157 -13.07 7.73 -1.41
C ALA A 157 -13.14 7.97 0.11
N THR A 158 -13.51 9.18 0.56
CA THR A 158 -13.75 9.49 1.98
C THR A 158 -14.91 8.70 2.57
N VAL A 159 -16.02 8.53 1.84
CA VAL A 159 -17.14 7.67 2.30
C VAL A 159 -16.66 6.24 2.52
N TRP A 160 -15.86 5.72 1.59
CA TRP A 160 -15.40 4.33 1.64
C TRP A 160 -14.25 4.11 2.62
N TRP A 161 -13.43 5.12 2.93
CA TRP A 161 -12.49 5.01 4.04
C TRP A 161 -13.28 4.77 5.34
N LYS A 162 -14.37 5.51 5.59
CA LYS A 162 -15.05 5.47 6.91
C LYS A 162 -15.60 4.08 7.16
N LYS A 163 -16.19 3.51 6.11
CA LYS A 163 -16.62 2.12 6.11
C LYS A 163 -15.46 1.15 6.28
N ALA A 164 -14.31 1.37 5.64
CA ALA A 164 -13.15 0.51 5.80
C ALA A 164 -12.60 0.55 7.24
N GLU A 165 -12.63 1.72 7.86
CA GLU A 165 -12.25 1.95 9.25
C GLU A 165 -13.20 1.23 10.22
N GLU A 166 -14.51 1.40 10.06
CA GLU A 166 -15.53 0.68 10.84
C GLU A 166 -15.43 -0.84 10.69
N SER A 167 -15.07 -1.33 9.49
CA SER A 167 -14.83 -2.74 9.20
C SER A 167 -13.46 -3.25 9.68
N ALA A 168 -12.57 -2.37 10.14
CA ALA A 168 -11.24 -2.73 10.61
C ALA A 168 -11.31 -3.26 12.05
N HIS A 169 -11.68 -4.53 12.19
CA HIS A 169 -11.77 -5.23 13.47
C HIS A 169 -10.41 -5.56 14.13
N SER A 170 -9.34 -4.84 13.80
CA SER A 170 -8.03 -4.95 14.44
C SER A 170 -7.26 -3.63 14.34
N SER A 171 -6.46 -3.31 15.36
CA SER A 171 -5.63 -2.09 15.38
C SER A 171 -4.73 -1.99 14.15
N ARG A 172 -4.18 -3.12 13.70
CA ARG A 172 -3.32 -3.20 12.52
C ARG A 172 -4.05 -2.82 11.23
N ARG A 173 -5.29 -3.29 11.03
CA ARG A 173 -6.09 -2.94 9.86
C ARG A 173 -6.55 -1.49 9.91
N TRP A 174 -6.85 -0.99 11.10
CA TRP A 174 -7.20 0.41 11.31
C TRP A 174 -6.01 1.32 10.92
N GLU A 175 -4.80 0.99 11.38
CA GLU A 175 -3.57 1.69 10.99
C GLU A 175 -3.35 1.67 9.47
N GLN A 176 -3.58 0.53 8.82
CA GLN A 176 -3.49 0.41 7.36
C GLN A 176 -4.51 1.31 6.64
N VAL A 177 -5.74 1.39 7.13
CA VAL A 177 -6.77 2.27 6.54
C VAL A 177 -6.35 3.73 6.69
N LEU A 178 -5.91 4.17 7.88
CA LEU A 178 -5.45 5.55 8.09
C LEU A 178 -4.24 5.88 7.22
N TRP A 179 -3.27 4.97 7.10
CA TRP A 179 -2.10 5.16 6.25
C TRP A 179 -2.53 5.42 4.80
N ARG A 180 -3.44 4.58 4.27
CA ARG A 180 -3.92 4.72 2.89
C ARG A 180 -4.75 5.99 2.70
N ALA A 181 -5.55 6.39 3.69
CA ALA A 181 -6.28 7.65 3.68
C ALA A 181 -5.31 8.85 3.68
N GLY A 182 -4.24 8.80 4.47
CA GLY A 182 -3.17 9.79 4.49
C GLY A 182 -2.47 9.92 3.14
N VAL A 183 -2.07 8.80 2.53
CA VAL A 183 -1.44 8.78 1.20
C VAL A 183 -2.36 9.37 0.14
N LEU A 184 -3.63 8.95 0.11
CA LEU A 184 -4.60 9.48 -0.84
C LEU A 184 -4.83 10.99 -0.66
N SER A 185 -4.99 11.44 0.59
CA SER A 185 -5.18 12.86 0.91
C SER A 185 -3.97 13.68 0.47
N GLN A 186 -2.75 13.15 0.69
CA GLN A 186 -1.50 13.79 0.28
C GLN A 186 -1.37 13.88 -1.25
N GLN A 187 -1.71 12.81 -1.98
CA GLN A 187 -1.70 12.80 -3.46
C GLN A 187 -2.62 13.87 -4.06
N HIS A 188 -3.73 14.17 -3.38
CA HIS A 188 -4.69 15.19 -3.78
C HIS A 188 -4.48 16.55 -3.10
N GLN A 189 -3.32 16.77 -2.48
CA GLN A 189 -2.93 18.03 -1.84
C GLN A 189 -3.87 18.48 -0.70
N LEU A 190 -4.59 17.54 -0.09
CA LEU A 190 -5.42 17.78 1.10
C LEU A 190 -4.53 17.72 2.35
N TRP A 191 -3.59 18.66 2.42
CA TRP A 191 -2.46 18.64 3.35
C TRP A 191 -2.87 18.49 4.82
N GLN A 192 -3.84 19.29 5.29
CA GLN A 192 -4.29 19.22 6.68
C GLN A 192 -4.92 17.86 7.01
N GLN A 193 -5.74 17.33 6.12
CA GLN A 193 -6.38 16.03 6.30
C GLN A 193 -5.35 14.89 6.29
N ALA A 194 -4.37 14.94 5.38
CA ALA A 194 -3.26 13.98 5.34
C ALA A 194 -2.45 14.02 6.65
N LEU A 195 -2.18 15.22 7.16
CA LEU A 195 -1.46 15.42 8.42
C LEU A 195 -2.22 14.81 9.60
N ASP A 196 -3.53 15.04 9.69
CA ASP A 196 -4.37 14.49 10.75
C ASP A 196 -4.34 12.95 10.76
N PHE A 197 -4.25 12.30 9.59
CA PHE A 197 -4.08 10.85 9.50
C PHE A 197 -2.74 10.37 10.01
N TYR A 198 -1.66 10.96 9.53
CA TYR A 198 -0.33 10.53 9.92
C TYR A 198 -0.04 10.81 11.41
N LEU A 199 -0.57 11.90 11.96
CA LEU A 199 -0.45 12.19 13.39
C LEU A 199 -1.22 11.19 14.27
N GLN A 200 -2.33 10.63 13.80
CA GLN A 200 -3.02 9.54 14.50
C GLN A 200 -2.18 8.25 14.55
N LEU A 201 -1.34 8.00 13.54
CA LEU A 201 -0.46 6.83 13.48
C LEU A 201 0.80 6.99 14.33
N ALA A 202 1.31 8.22 14.49
CA ALA A 202 2.62 8.49 15.10
C ALA A 202 2.82 7.87 16.51
N PRO A 203 1.84 7.89 17.44
CA PRO A 203 2.04 7.33 18.78
C PRO A 203 2.37 5.82 18.80
N GLY A 204 1.81 5.06 17.85
CA GLY A 204 1.99 3.61 17.72
C GLY A 204 3.14 3.20 16.79
N ASN A 205 3.68 4.14 16.00
CA ASN A 205 4.66 3.89 14.95
C ASN A 205 5.90 4.76 15.15
N ARG A 206 6.45 4.75 16.37
CA ARG A 206 7.53 5.65 16.77
C ARG A 206 8.83 5.46 16.01
N ASP A 207 9.01 4.28 15.41
CA ASP A 207 10.20 3.89 14.67
C ASP A 207 9.98 3.91 13.15
N ASP A 208 8.82 4.41 12.68
CA ASP A 208 8.48 4.47 11.25
C ASP A 208 9.07 5.75 10.61
N ALA A 209 10.27 5.61 10.05
CA ALA A 209 10.96 6.68 9.35
C ALA A 209 10.14 7.28 8.20
N TRP A 210 9.35 6.46 7.48
CA TRP A 210 8.52 6.91 6.38
C TRP A 210 7.35 7.75 6.87
N LEU A 211 6.70 7.34 7.96
CA LEU A 211 5.63 8.12 8.58
C LEU A 211 6.09 9.55 8.92
N TYR A 212 7.26 9.69 9.55
CA TYR A 212 7.80 11.02 9.86
C TYR A 212 8.22 11.78 8.61
N LEU A 213 8.73 11.11 7.58
CA LEU A 213 9.02 11.74 6.30
C LEU A 213 7.75 12.34 5.67
N HIS A 214 6.64 11.60 5.65
CA HIS A 214 5.36 12.10 5.14
C HIS A 214 4.84 13.30 5.94
N ILE A 215 4.93 13.25 7.28
CA ILE A 215 4.57 14.39 8.15
C ILE A 215 5.45 15.60 7.84
N ALA A 216 6.77 15.40 7.70
CA ALA A 216 7.72 16.46 7.38
C ALA A 216 7.45 17.10 6.01
N GLN A 217 7.14 16.28 5.00
CA GLN A 217 6.76 16.76 3.66
C GLN A 217 5.52 17.64 3.73
N ILE A 218 4.49 17.24 4.47
CA ILE A 218 3.27 18.03 4.59
C ILE A 218 3.54 19.36 5.29
N TYR A 219 4.29 19.38 6.40
CA TYR A 219 4.66 20.65 7.03
C TYR A 219 5.50 21.54 6.11
N PHE A 220 6.34 20.95 5.26
CA PHE A 220 7.06 21.72 4.24
C PHE A 220 6.12 22.38 3.23
N GLU A 221 5.13 21.63 2.70
CA GLU A 221 4.12 22.15 1.77
C GLU A 221 3.21 23.21 2.41
N LEU A 222 2.95 23.10 3.72
CA LEU A 222 2.21 24.11 4.50
C LEU A 222 3.07 25.34 4.88
N GLY A 223 4.36 25.37 4.52
CA GLY A 223 5.28 26.47 4.86
C GLY A 223 5.77 26.47 6.31
N GLU A 224 5.45 25.44 7.07
CA GLU A 224 5.79 25.26 8.49
C GLU A 224 7.19 24.64 8.65
N TYR A 225 8.21 25.33 8.13
CA TYR A 225 9.56 24.78 7.95
C TYR A 225 10.24 24.35 9.26
N THR A 226 9.90 24.96 10.40
CA THR A 226 10.43 24.57 11.72
C THR A 226 9.91 23.19 12.12
N LYS A 227 8.60 22.93 11.94
CA LYS A 227 8.00 21.62 12.19
C LYS A 227 8.51 20.59 11.18
N ALA A 228 8.57 20.97 9.90
CA ALA A 228 9.12 20.11 8.85
C ALA A 228 10.55 19.65 9.19
N ARG A 229 11.40 20.56 9.71
CA ARG A 229 12.76 20.23 10.14
C ARG A 229 12.78 19.25 11.32
N ALA A 230 11.91 19.43 12.30
CA ALA A 230 11.84 18.52 13.44
C ALA A 230 11.47 17.10 12.99
N TYR A 231 10.43 16.96 12.17
CA TYR A 231 9.96 15.66 11.69
C TYR A 231 10.91 14.99 10.70
N VAL A 232 11.60 15.75 9.83
CA VAL A 232 12.62 15.14 8.95
C VAL A 232 13.83 14.66 9.77
N GLY A 233 14.15 15.33 10.87
CA GLY A 233 15.13 14.85 11.85
C GLY A 233 14.72 13.51 12.47
N GLN A 234 13.48 13.41 12.95
CA GLN A 234 12.94 12.13 13.46
C GLN A 234 12.94 11.02 12.41
N SER A 235 12.65 11.33 11.15
CA SER A 235 12.75 10.37 10.05
C SER A 235 14.17 9.83 9.90
N LEU A 236 15.16 10.73 9.83
CA LEU A 236 16.59 10.40 9.68
C LEU A 236 17.20 9.70 10.91
N GLU A 237 16.65 9.90 12.10
CA GLU A 237 17.03 9.17 13.31
C GLU A 237 16.62 7.69 13.25
N ASN A 238 15.55 7.37 12.52
CA ASN A 238 15.00 6.02 12.42
C ASN A 238 15.52 5.25 11.20
N ASP A 239 15.77 5.92 10.08
CA ASP A 239 16.34 5.31 8.88
C ASP A 239 17.01 6.35 7.97
N ASP A 240 18.03 5.93 7.22
CA ASP A 240 18.75 6.78 6.25
C ASP A 240 17.99 6.83 4.91
N LEU A 241 16.86 7.53 4.92
CA LEU A 241 16.04 7.70 3.72
C LEU A 241 16.59 8.82 2.83
N ALA A 242 16.98 8.49 1.61
CA ALA A 242 17.45 9.47 0.62
C ALA A 242 16.46 10.62 0.38
N ASP A 243 15.15 10.33 0.44
CA ASP A 243 14.09 11.34 0.32
C ASP A 243 14.04 12.29 1.53
N ALA A 244 14.33 11.78 2.73
CA ALA A 244 14.42 12.59 3.94
C ALA A 244 15.65 13.51 3.88
N GLU A 245 16.81 13.01 3.42
CA GLU A 245 17.98 13.86 3.20
C GLU A 245 17.70 14.98 2.18
N LEU A 246 17.02 14.63 1.08
CA LEU A 246 16.67 15.58 0.03
C LEU A 246 15.72 16.65 0.58
N LEU A 247 14.73 16.25 1.38
CA LEU A 247 13.81 17.18 2.02
C LEU A 247 14.54 18.08 3.03
N GLN A 248 15.44 17.53 3.84
CA GLN A 248 16.26 18.30 4.78
C GLN A 248 17.08 19.37 4.04
N LYS A 249 17.67 19.04 2.87
CA LYS A 249 18.37 20.01 2.00
C LYS A 249 17.42 21.10 1.49
N LYS A 250 16.19 20.76 1.09
CA LYS A 250 15.16 21.73 0.65
C LYS A 250 14.76 22.68 1.78
N ILE A 251 14.49 22.15 2.97
CA ILE A 251 14.15 22.92 4.18
C ILE A 251 15.28 23.91 4.52
N THR A 252 16.54 23.46 4.50
CA THR A 252 17.69 24.32 4.79
C THR A 252 17.81 25.47 3.80
N LYS A 253 17.59 25.23 2.49
CA LYS A 253 17.58 26.31 1.48
C LYS A 253 16.50 27.34 1.77
N GLN A 254 15.27 26.92 2.06
CA GLN A 254 14.16 27.84 2.35
C GLN A 254 14.40 28.67 3.62
N THR A 255 14.99 28.05 4.65
CA THR A 255 15.20 28.68 5.96
C THR A 255 16.48 29.49 6.10
N THR A 256 17.33 29.53 5.07
CA THR A 256 18.58 30.31 5.07
C THR A 256 18.67 31.31 3.93
N TRP A 257 17.67 31.34 3.03
CA TRP A 257 17.64 32.21 1.86
C TRP A 257 17.84 33.70 2.20
N TRP A 258 17.22 34.18 3.28
CA TRP A 258 17.35 35.56 3.75
C TRP A 258 18.75 35.91 4.29
N ARG A 259 19.50 34.95 4.84
CA ARG A 259 20.85 35.20 5.39
C ARG A 259 21.89 35.56 4.31
N LYS A 260 21.62 35.22 3.05
CA LYS A 260 22.49 35.57 1.91
C LYS A 260 22.20 36.95 1.30
N HIS A 261 21.08 37.58 1.66
CA HIS A 261 20.57 38.81 1.04
C HIS A 261 20.37 39.95 2.05
N LEU A 262 20.80 39.76 3.30
CA LEU A 262 20.94 40.85 4.25
C LEU A 262 22.29 41.55 3.99
N PRO A 263 22.32 42.83 3.59
CA PRO A 263 23.54 43.60 3.65
C PRO A 263 23.93 43.70 5.13
N TRP A 264 25.20 43.44 5.42
CA TRP A 264 25.78 43.58 6.76
C TRP A 264 25.32 44.92 7.37
N GLY A 265 24.56 44.85 8.46
CA GLY A 265 24.28 45.99 9.32
C GLY A 265 25.43 46.25 10.27
#